data_AF-A0A6J1VRT7-F1
#
_entry.id   AF-A0A6J1VRT7-F1
#
_cell.length_a   1.000
_cell.length_b   1.000
_cell.length_c   1.000
_cell.angle_alpha   90.00
_cell.angle_beta   90.00
_cell.angle_gamma   90.00
#
_symmetry.space_group_name_H-M   'P 1'
#
loop_
_entity.id
_entity.type
_entity.pdbx_description
1 polymer ?
#
loop_
_entity_poly.entity_id
_entity_poly.type
_entity_poly.pdbx_seq_one_letter_code
_entity_poly.pdbx_strand_id
1 'polypeptide(L)'
;MAEESKSKSGLAATPAGPASGGGGAAKPLTPEQVVAGFNRLRQEQRGLASKAAELEMELNEHKLVIETLREVDPSRKCFRMVGGVLVERTVKEVLPALENNKEQINKIIETLSQQLQTKGRELNEFREKHNIRLMGEEEQKPAAKESPEGAAAKSSSAGVLVS
;
A
#
# COMPACT_ATOMS: atom_id res chain seq x y z
N MET A 1 -25.94 59.36 31.14
CA MET A 1 -25.82 58.28 32.14
C MET A 1 -24.82 57.30 31.56
N ALA A 2 -23.53 57.52 31.85
CA ALA A 2 -22.78 56.98 33.00
C ALA A 2 -22.09 55.69 32.53
N GLU A 3 -20.83 55.76 32.11
CA GLU A 3 -19.59 55.82 32.92
C GLU A 3 -19.22 54.44 33.48
N GLU A 4 -18.09 53.89 33.01
CA GLU A 4 -17.06 53.23 33.84
C GLU A 4 -15.78 53.12 32.98
N SER A 5 -14.78 54.00 33.11
CA SER A 5 -13.74 54.11 34.15
C SER A 5 -12.69 52.98 34.13
N LYS A 6 -11.71 53.16 33.23
CA LYS A 6 -10.25 53.28 33.49
C LYS A 6 -9.56 52.22 34.38
N SER A 7 -8.57 51.55 33.81
CA SER A 7 -7.32 51.21 34.53
C SER A 7 -6.13 51.16 33.58
N LYS A 8 -5.11 51.94 33.90
CA LYS A 8 -3.88 52.18 33.12
C LYS A 8 -2.70 52.10 34.09
N SER A 9 -1.85 51.08 33.94
CA SER A 9 -0.46 50.99 34.42
C SER A 9 0.10 49.68 33.85
N GLY A 10 1.32 49.54 33.36
CA GLY A 10 2.45 50.43 33.12
C GLY A 10 3.55 49.56 32.47
N LEU A 11 4.31 50.17 31.56
CA LEU A 11 5.71 49.90 31.21
C LEU A 11 6.26 48.46 31.21
N ALA A 12 6.66 47.97 30.03
CA ALA A 12 8.04 47.55 29.73
C ALA A 12 8.15 47.02 28.29
N ALA A 13 8.87 47.76 27.45
CA ALA A 13 9.37 47.26 26.18
C ALA A 13 10.63 46.41 26.44
N THR A 14 10.67 45.18 25.93
CA THR A 14 11.92 44.43 25.67
C THR A 14 11.75 43.54 24.43
N PRO A 15 12.85 43.20 23.73
CA PRO A 15 12.86 43.00 22.29
C PRO A 15 12.83 41.53 21.83
N ALA A 16 12.45 41.34 20.57
CA ALA A 16 12.89 40.30 19.63
C ALA A 16 13.16 38.87 20.17
N GLY A 17 12.28 37.92 19.81
CA GLY A 17 12.71 36.53 19.62
C GLY A 17 13.28 36.28 18.22
N PRO A 18 13.74 35.07 17.89
CA PRO A 18 14.46 34.11 18.72
C PRO A 18 15.89 33.91 18.17
N ALA A 19 16.89 33.89 19.04
CA ALA A 19 18.20 33.36 18.66
C ALA A 19 18.08 31.84 18.52
N SER A 20 18.18 31.40 17.26
CA SER A 20 18.46 30.03 16.84
C SER A 20 19.61 29.44 17.65
N GLY A 21 19.40 28.26 18.24
CA GLY A 21 20.41 27.62 19.08
C GLY A 21 19.90 26.35 19.74
N GLY A 22 19.57 25.34 18.95
CA GLY A 22 19.19 24.02 19.45
C GLY A 22 19.25 23.00 18.33
N GLY A 23 20.45 22.52 18.03
CA GLY A 23 20.65 21.38 17.14
C GLY A 23 19.83 20.20 17.63
N GLY A 24 18.73 19.92 16.92
CA GLY A 24 17.91 18.73 17.13
C GLY A 24 18.68 17.51 16.66
N ALA A 25 19.60 17.01 17.49
CA ALA A 25 20.00 15.62 17.42
C ALA A 25 18.74 14.80 17.66
N ALA A 26 18.23 14.15 16.62
CA ALA A 26 17.09 13.27 16.69
C ALA A 26 17.32 12.27 17.83
N LYS A 27 16.49 12.35 18.88
CA LYS A 27 16.51 11.36 19.95
C LYS A 27 16.38 9.97 19.30
N PRO A 28 17.20 8.98 19.70
CA PRO A 28 17.01 7.62 19.22
C PRO A 28 15.58 7.19 19.53
N LEU A 29 14.87 6.71 18.50
CA LEU A 29 13.48 6.25 18.61
C LEU A 29 13.38 5.19 19.70
N THR A 30 12.33 5.25 20.53
CA THR A 30 12.10 4.22 21.53
C THR A 30 11.79 2.88 20.85
N PRO A 31 12.05 1.72 21.49
CA PRO A 31 11.74 0.41 20.92
C PRO A 31 10.27 0.29 20.47
N GLU A 32 9.36 0.89 21.21
CA GLU A 32 7.93 0.95 20.88
C GLU A 32 7.67 1.78 19.61
N GLN A 33 8.33 2.92 19.45
CA GLN A 33 8.22 3.77 18.26
C GLN A 33 8.80 3.08 17.01
N VAL A 34 9.88 2.32 17.18
CA VAL A 34 10.49 1.51 16.12
C VAL A 34 9.49 0.46 15.63
N VAL A 35 8.91 -0.33 16.55
CA VAL A 35 7.93 -1.37 16.20
C VAL A 35 6.68 -0.76 15.55
N ALA A 36 6.18 0.36 16.09
CA ALA A 36 5.04 1.07 15.51
C ALA A 36 5.34 1.59 14.09
N GLY A 37 6.52 2.16 13.87
CA GLY A 37 6.96 2.63 12.56
C GLY A 37 7.09 1.50 11.54
N PHE A 38 7.67 0.37 11.94
CA PHE A 38 7.79 -0.82 11.10
C PHE A 38 6.43 -1.40 10.72
N ASN A 39 5.51 -1.53 11.68
CA ASN A 39 4.16 -2.01 11.43
C ASN A 39 3.39 -1.09 10.49
N ARG A 40 3.56 0.24 10.63
CA ARG A 40 2.99 1.22 9.70
C ARG A 40 3.52 1.02 8.28
N LEU A 41 4.84 0.94 8.10
CA LEU A 41 5.44 0.71 6.77
C LEU A 41 4.96 -0.61 6.14
N ARG A 42 4.81 -1.66 6.95
CA ARG A 42 4.27 -2.95 6.51
C ARG A 42 2.79 -2.85 6.09
N GLN A 43 2.00 -2.07 6.81
CA GLN A 43 0.59 -1.84 6.47
C GLN A 43 0.46 -1.03 5.18
N GLU A 44 1.29 0.00 5.00
CA GLU A 44 1.37 0.78 3.76
C GLU A 44 1.75 -0.13 2.57
N GLN A 45 2.77 -0.98 2.71
CA GLN A 45 3.17 -1.93 1.67
C GLN A 45 2.03 -2.89 1.30
N ARG A 46 1.33 -3.45 2.29
CA ARG A 46 0.18 -4.34 2.04
C ARG A 46 -0.96 -3.62 1.33
N GLY A 47 -1.23 -2.37 1.71
CA GLY A 47 -2.24 -1.54 1.05
C GLY A 47 -1.92 -1.30 -0.42
N LEU A 48 -0.66 -0.95 -0.72
CA LEU A 48 -0.20 -0.79 -2.10
C LEU A 48 -0.32 -2.09 -2.91
N ALA A 49 0.04 -3.23 -2.32
CA ALA A 49 -0.06 -4.54 -2.98
C ALA A 49 -1.51 -4.91 -3.28
N SER A 50 -2.42 -4.69 -2.32
CA SER A 50 -3.85 -4.92 -2.54
C SER A 50 -4.40 -4.05 -3.67
N LYS A 51 -4.00 -2.78 -3.73
CA LYS A 51 -4.48 -1.87 -4.78
C LYS A 51 -3.89 -2.20 -6.15
N ALA A 52 -2.63 -2.63 -6.20
CA ALA A 52 -2.01 -3.11 -7.44
C ALA A 52 -2.77 -4.33 -7.99
N ALA A 53 -3.07 -5.32 -7.14
CA ALA A 53 -3.82 -6.52 -7.55
C ALA A 53 -5.23 -6.20 -8.05
N GLU A 54 -5.95 -5.28 -7.41
CA GLU A 54 -7.27 -4.80 -7.86
C GLU A 54 -7.17 -4.18 -9.26
N LEU A 55 -6.22 -3.28 -9.48
CA LEU A 55 -6.03 -2.62 -10.78
C LEU A 55 -5.56 -3.60 -11.87
N GLU A 56 -4.77 -4.62 -11.53
CA GLU A 56 -4.37 -5.68 -12.46
C GLU A 56 -5.59 -6.49 -12.95
N MET A 57 -6.56 -6.76 -12.07
CA MET A 57 -7.82 -7.40 -12.46
C MET A 57 -8.63 -6.50 -13.41
N GLU A 58 -8.81 -5.23 -13.06
CA GLU A 58 -9.50 -4.24 -13.94
C GLU A 58 -8.82 -4.14 -15.31
N LEU A 59 -7.49 -4.12 -15.35
CA LEU A 59 -6.71 -4.07 -16.59
C LEU A 59 -6.96 -5.30 -17.47
N ASN A 60 -7.07 -6.49 -16.88
CA ASN A 60 -7.36 -7.72 -17.61
C ASN A 60 -8.80 -7.76 -18.12
N GLU A 61 -9.77 -7.29 -17.35
CA GLU A 61 -11.15 -7.11 -17.81
C GLU A 61 -11.21 -6.15 -19.00
N HIS A 62 -10.55 -4.99 -18.89
CA HIS A 62 -10.47 -4.02 -20.00
C HIS A 62 -9.87 -4.63 -21.26
N LYS A 63 -8.80 -5.44 -21.14
CA LYS A 63 -8.22 -6.15 -22.30
C LYS A 63 -9.24 -7.06 -22.97
N LEU A 64 -9.93 -7.90 -22.20
CA LEU A 64 -10.93 -8.83 -22.73
C LEU A 64 -12.09 -8.11 -23.42
N VAL A 65 -12.58 -7.01 -22.83
CA VAL A 65 -13.64 -6.20 -23.43
C VAL A 65 -13.17 -5.54 -24.74
N ILE A 66 -11.93 -5.04 -24.80
CA ILE A 66 -11.37 -4.46 -26.02
C ILE A 66 -11.22 -5.53 -27.11
N GLU A 67 -10.70 -6.71 -26.78
CA GLU A 67 -10.55 -7.82 -27.74
C GLU A 67 -11.88 -8.23 -28.35
N THR A 68 -12.91 -8.41 -27.52
CA THR A 68 -14.26 -8.76 -28.00
C THR A 68 -14.91 -7.63 -28.81
N LEU A 69 -14.73 -6.36 -28.43
CA LEU A 69 -15.32 -5.24 -29.17
C LEU A 69 -14.63 -4.95 -30.50
N ARG A 70 -13.38 -5.34 -30.70
CA ARG A 70 -12.65 -5.16 -31.97
C ARG A 70 -13.23 -6.00 -33.11
N GLU A 71 -13.85 -7.13 -32.79
CA GLU A 71 -14.52 -8.00 -33.77
C GLU A 71 -15.94 -7.54 -34.11
N VAL A 72 -16.46 -6.54 -33.37
CA VAL A 72 -17.82 -6.03 -33.54
C VAL A 72 -17.82 -4.81 -34.45
N ASP A 73 -18.89 -4.67 -35.24
CA ASP A 73 -19.09 -3.52 -36.13
C ASP A 73 -18.98 -2.17 -35.36
N PRO A 74 -18.13 -1.23 -35.82
CA PRO A 74 -17.92 0.06 -35.14
C PRO A 74 -19.16 0.96 -35.05
N SER A 75 -20.12 0.79 -35.95
CA SER A 75 -21.37 1.57 -36.00
C SER A 75 -22.45 0.98 -35.10
N ARG A 76 -22.25 -0.23 -34.56
CA ARG A 76 -23.18 -0.87 -33.62
C ARG A 76 -23.31 -0.03 -32.35
N LYS A 77 -24.55 0.04 -31.84
CA LYS A 77 -24.85 0.69 -30.57
C LYS A 77 -24.25 -0.11 -29.40
N CYS A 78 -23.64 0.60 -28.46
CA CYS A 78 -23.07 0.11 -27.22
C CYS A 78 -23.72 0.86 -26.07
N PHE A 79 -23.97 0.19 -24.95
CA PHE A 79 -24.59 0.82 -23.78
C PHE A 79 -23.64 0.72 -22.59
N ARG A 80 -23.36 1.85 -21.96
CA ARG A 80 -22.53 1.92 -20.75
C ARG A 80 -23.42 2.25 -19.56
N MET A 81 -23.29 1.47 -18.49
CA MET A 81 -23.95 1.78 -17.22
C MET A 81 -23.16 2.84 -16.45
N VAL A 82 -23.84 3.92 -16.04
CA VAL A 82 -23.28 4.99 -15.21
C VAL A 82 -24.30 5.35 -14.13
N GLY A 83 -23.99 5.10 -12.86
CA GLY A 83 -24.87 5.46 -11.74
C GLY A 83 -26.29 4.87 -11.83
N GLY A 84 -26.46 3.69 -12.43
CA GLY A 84 -27.76 3.05 -12.62
C GLY A 84 -28.52 3.45 -13.90
N VAL A 85 -27.98 4.37 -14.72
CA VAL A 85 -28.56 4.76 -16.01
C VAL A 85 -27.72 4.17 -17.15
N LEU A 86 -28.37 3.62 -18.18
CA LEU A 86 -27.71 3.17 -19.40
C LEU A 86 -27.55 4.34 -20.37
N VAL A 87 -26.31 4.65 -20.71
CA VAL A 87 -25.95 5.67 -21.70
C VAL A 87 -25.69 5.00 -23.04
N GLU A 88 -26.45 5.40 -24.06
CA GLU A 88 -26.25 4.94 -25.44
C GLU A 88 -25.02 5.60 -26.06
N ARG A 89 -24.16 4.79 -26.67
CA ARG A 89 -22.95 5.16 -27.42
C ARG A 89 -22.79 4.24 -28.62
N THR A 90 -21.75 4.46 -29.41
CA THR A 90 -21.35 3.55 -30.50
C THR A 90 -20.03 2.88 -30.16
N VAL A 91 -19.75 1.71 -30.73
CA VAL A 91 -18.47 1.01 -30.51
C VAL A 91 -17.29 1.91 -30.88
N LYS A 92 -17.36 2.66 -31.99
CA LYS A 92 -16.34 3.64 -32.39
C LYS A 92 -16.05 4.74 -31.35
N GLU A 93 -17.01 5.09 -30.51
CA GLU A 93 -16.82 6.09 -29.44
C GLU A 93 -16.28 5.45 -28.15
N VAL A 94 -16.66 4.21 -27.87
CA VAL A 94 -16.33 3.50 -26.63
C VAL A 94 -14.94 2.88 -26.69
N LEU A 95 -14.54 2.33 -27.84
CA LEU A 95 -13.29 1.59 -28.00
C LEU A 95 -12.05 2.45 -27.69
N PRO A 96 -11.93 3.71 -28.19
CA PRO A 96 -10.81 4.58 -27.83
C PRO A 96 -10.79 4.96 -26.35
N ALA A 97 -11.96 5.11 -25.73
CA ALA A 97 -12.06 5.41 -24.31
C ALA A 97 -11.59 4.24 -23.44
N LEU A 98 -11.93 3.00 -23.83
CA LEU A 98 -11.45 1.79 -23.16
C LEU A 98 -9.93 1.63 -23.30
N GLU A 99 -9.38 1.89 -24.48
CA GLU A 99 -7.93 1.82 -24.73
C GLU A 99 -7.17 2.86 -23.89
N ASN A 100 -7.63 4.11 -23.86
CA ASN A 100 -7.02 5.15 -23.03
C ASN A 100 -7.09 4.82 -21.53
N ASN A 101 -8.24 4.31 -21.04
CA ASN A 101 -8.37 3.93 -19.63
C ASN A 101 -7.44 2.76 -19.27
N LYS A 102 -7.35 1.75 -20.14
CA LYS A 102 -6.39 0.63 -19.97
C LYS A 102 -4.96 1.14 -19.85
N GLU A 103 -4.54 2.08 -20.71
CA GLU A 103 -3.19 2.66 -20.64
C GLU A 103 -2.96 3.45 -19.34
N GLN A 104 -3.96 4.21 -18.89
CA GLN A 104 -3.88 4.93 -17.62
C GLN A 104 -3.76 3.97 -16.43
N ILE A 105 -4.57 2.91 -16.39
CA ILE A 105 -4.49 1.87 -15.36
C ILE A 105 -3.10 1.22 -15.36
N ASN A 106 -2.55 0.90 -16.54
CA ASN A 106 -1.22 0.31 -16.65
C ASN A 106 -0.12 1.22 -16.06
N LYS A 107 -0.16 2.52 -16.36
CA LYS A 107 0.78 3.51 -15.78
C LYS A 107 0.66 3.61 -14.25
N ILE A 108 -0.56 3.50 -13.72
CA ILE A 108 -0.79 3.51 -12.27
C ILE A 108 -0.21 2.23 -11.64
N ILE A 109 -0.41 1.05 -12.25
CA ILE A 109 0.17 -0.22 -11.77
C ILE A 109 1.71 -0.15 -11.76
N GLU A 110 2.32 0.39 -12.82
CA GLU A 110 3.78 0.61 -12.87
C GLU A 110 4.25 1.52 -11.72
N THR A 111 3.53 2.60 -11.47
CA THR A 111 3.82 3.53 -10.36
C THR A 111 3.68 2.85 -9.00
N LEU A 112 2.60 2.09 -8.78
CA LEU A 112 2.39 1.33 -7.54
C LEU A 112 3.47 0.26 -7.34
N SER A 113 3.92 -0.39 -8.42
CA SER A 113 5.01 -1.37 -8.39
C SER A 113 6.33 -0.74 -7.96
N GLN A 114 6.65 0.45 -8.47
CA GLN A 114 7.84 1.21 -8.04
C GLN A 114 7.74 1.65 -6.57
N GLN A 115 6.56 2.07 -6.13
CA GLN A 115 6.30 2.42 -4.73
C GLN A 115 6.44 1.20 -3.81
N LEU A 116 5.94 0.03 -4.22
CA LEU A 116 6.09 -1.24 -3.51
C LEU A 116 7.56 -1.63 -3.36
N GLN A 117 8.35 -1.53 -4.43
CA GLN A 117 9.79 -1.81 -4.37
C GLN A 117 10.52 -0.84 -3.44
N THR A 118 10.18 0.46 -3.51
CA THR A 118 10.78 1.49 -2.67
C THR A 118 10.45 1.25 -1.19
N LYS A 119 9.18 0.98 -0.87
CA LYS A 119 8.74 0.63 0.49
C LYS A 119 9.33 -0.69 0.98
N GLY A 120 9.54 -1.66 0.08
CA GLY A 120 10.23 -2.91 0.39
C GLY A 120 11.70 -2.69 0.79
N ARG A 121 12.41 -1.81 0.08
CA ARG A 121 13.77 -1.40 0.44
C ARG A 121 13.79 -0.66 1.78
N GLU A 122 12.90 0.31 1.97
CA GLU A 122 12.75 1.04 3.25
C GLU A 122 12.49 0.09 4.42
N LEU A 123 11.64 -0.92 4.25
CA LEU A 123 11.36 -1.93 5.26
C LEU A 123 12.60 -2.76 5.63
N ASN A 124 13.37 -3.19 4.63
CA ASN A 124 14.61 -3.95 4.86
C ASN A 124 15.65 -3.09 5.59
N GLU A 125 15.86 -1.85 5.13
CA GLU A 125 16.76 -0.92 5.81
C GLU A 125 16.32 -0.62 7.24
N PHE A 126 15.01 -0.47 7.48
CA PHE A 126 14.47 -0.21 8.81
C PHE A 126 14.64 -1.43 9.73
N ARG A 127 14.51 -2.65 9.18
CA ARG A 127 14.78 -3.91 9.89
C ARG A 127 16.25 -4.01 10.30
N GLU A 128 17.18 -3.70 9.39
CA GLU A 128 18.63 -3.75 9.64
C GLU A 128 19.07 -2.68 10.65
N LYS A 129 18.66 -1.42 10.45
CA LYS A 129 19.06 -0.28 11.31
C LYS A 129 18.61 -0.44 12.76
N HIS A 130 17.45 -1.07 12.98
CA HIS A 130 16.87 -1.23 14.32
C HIS A 130 16.90 -2.66 14.84
N ASN A 131 17.55 -3.58 14.11
CA ASN A 131 17.69 -4.99 14.44
C ASN A 131 16.35 -5.65 14.87
N ILE A 132 15.26 -5.26 14.19
CA ILE A 132 13.89 -5.66 14.55
C ILE A 132 13.79 -7.17 14.37
N ARG A 133 13.78 -7.88 15.49
CA ARG A 133 13.37 -9.27 15.55
C ARG A 133 11.86 -9.27 15.38
N LEU A 134 11.40 -9.59 14.17
CA LEU A 134 10.02 -10.00 13.94
C LEU A 134 9.74 -11.12 14.95
N MET A 135 8.98 -10.80 15.98
CA MET A 135 8.54 -11.74 17.00
C MET A 135 7.76 -12.84 16.27
N GLY A 136 8.45 -13.94 16.00
CA GLY A 136 8.05 -14.96 15.02
C GLY A 136 9.19 -15.82 14.46
N GLU A 137 10.45 -15.40 14.56
CA GLU A 137 11.62 -16.17 14.03
C GLU A 137 12.70 -16.54 15.06
N GLU A 138 12.45 -16.43 16.37
CA GLU A 138 13.37 -16.97 17.38
C GLU A 138 12.61 -17.71 18.49
N GLU A 139 12.18 -18.94 18.18
CA GLU A 139 12.47 -20.12 19.03
C GLU A 139 12.32 -21.42 18.21
N GLN A 140 13.12 -21.58 17.17
CA GLN A 140 13.50 -22.91 16.69
C GLN A 140 15.01 -22.93 16.53
N LYS A 141 15.68 -23.25 17.63
CA LYS A 141 17.07 -23.67 17.68
C LYS A 141 17.14 -25.13 17.23
N PRO A 142 17.76 -25.49 16.10
CA PRO A 142 18.03 -26.88 15.78
C PRO A 142 19.51 -27.16 16.09
N ALA A 143 19.82 -27.87 17.18
CA ALA A 143 21.07 -28.67 17.29
C ALA A 143 21.20 -29.40 18.64
N ALA A 144 20.86 -30.69 18.63
CA ALA A 144 21.59 -31.83 19.22
C ALA A 144 20.75 -33.11 18.92
N LYS A 145 21.04 -33.91 17.86
CA LYS A 145 21.89 -35.13 17.84
C LYS A 145 21.63 -36.05 19.07
N GLU A 146 21.29 -37.35 18.99
CA GLU A 146 21.54 -38.41 18.01
C GLU A 146 20.76 -39.72 18.35
N SER A 147 20.34 -40.47 17.29
CA SER A 147 20.35 -41.96 17.12
C SER A 147 19.19 -42.87 17.64
N PRO A 148 19.05 -44.14 17.17
CA PRO A 148 18.21 -44.52 16.01
C PRO A 148 17.21 -45.68 16.30
N GLU A 149 16.44 -46.07 15.28
CA GLU A 149 15.88 -47.42 15.03
C GLU A 149 14.58 -47.85 15.76
N GLY A 150 13.56 -48.21 14.95
CA GLY A 150 12.34 -48.87 15.40
C GLY A 150 11.24 -48.86 14.33
N ALA A 151 10.97 -50.01 13.73
CA ALA A 151 10.25 -50.19 12.47
C ALA A 151 8.71 -50.10 12.53
N ALA A 152 8.14 -49.72 11.37
CA ALA A 152 6.90 -50.19 10.74
C ALA A 152 5.53 -50.05 11.45
N ALA A 153 4.65 -49.22 10.86
CA ALA A 153 3.27 -49.61 10.54
C ALA A 153 2.66 -48.67 9.47
N LYS A 154 2.19 -49.26 8.37
CA LYS A 154 1.40 -48.61 7.31
C LYS A 154 -0.03 -48.36 7.81
N SER A 155 -0.58 -47.17 7.56
CA SER A 155 -2.04 -46.99 7.39
C SER A 155 -2.33 -45.70 6.60
N SER A 156 -2.89 -45.93 5.42
CA SER A 156 -3.65 -45.07 4.50
C SER A 156 -4.19 -43.71 4.97
N SER A 157 -3.95 -42.66 4.17
CA SER A 157 -5.04 -41.83 3.59
C SER A 157 -4.50 -40.94 2.47
N ALA A 158 -5.05 -41.10 1.27
CA ALA A 158 -4.71 -40.36 0.06
C ALA A 158 -5.07 -38.87 0.14
N GLY A 159 -4.19 -38.00 -0.35
CA GLY A 159 -4.46 -36.59 -0.63
C GLY A 159 -3.64 -36.17 -1.86
N VAL A 160 -4.32 -35.83 -2.94
CA VAL A 160 -3.78 -35.66 -4.29
C VAL A 160 -3.04 -34.33 -4.45
N LEU A 161 -1.91 -34.36 -5.18
CA LEU A 161 -1.14 -33.20 -5.65
C LEU A 161 -1.52 -32.90 -7.10
N VAL A 162 -1.68 -31.62 -7.44
CA VAL A 162 -1.76 -31.14 -8.84
C VAL A 162 -0.46 -30.39 -9.16
N SER A 163 0.12 -30.71 -10.32
CA SER A 163 1.35 -30.09 -10.85
C SER A 163 1.06 -28.80 -11.60
#